data_AF-A0A8J6IVS1-F1
#
_entry.id   AF-A0A8J6IVS1-F1
#
_cell.length_a   1.000
_cell.length_b   1.000
_cell.length_c   1.000
_cell.angle_alpha   90.00
_cell.angle_beta   90.00
_cell.angle_gamma   90.00
#
_symmetry.space_group_name_H-M   'P 1'
#
loop_
_entity.id
_entity.type
_entity.pdbx_description
1 polymer ?
#
loop_
_entity_poly.entity_id
_entity_poly.type
_entity_poly.pdbx_seq_one_letter_code
_entity_poly.pdbx_strand_id
1 'polypeptide(L)'
;MIRLLLLFVLLIAGLVAGRLLTDQQGYVLIALDNWTIEMSVVTLLSLIVGSMVLFLVAEWLFKKGWRGLGGSLNLVSRWRERRRHSAYINGMIALKEQHLVEAQKYFTRLNSQSLHGVDLLHAADATALLNQTQTSTELWEKALLDPATELAAKLHFIQLHLQEKRFDKALQLLQHLPEKYRQHPTVAQYWCEGLAAKGNWHELKDRLKGWKKILGMESYSQWMQRCSFGVFAEIASKQGAIQLKNVWQALPRSDRKDHAQQAAYVKQLIGQGMHNDAAAALVEFQNHPQPQLLPLYSQLRCKAPAAVIKQLEGWLRKDENNLKLLSALASVAFYSDNFVLAEKVLQKRLGLEADRDDLLLLAKTKEMSGQTQQAMELYKQALNNA
;
A
#
# COMPACT_ATOMS: atom_id res chain seq x y z
N MET A 1 -40.39 45.23 7.65
CA MET A 1 -41.46 45.95 6.93
C MET A 1 -42.65 46.25 7.84
N ILE A 2 -43.40 45.25 8.32
CA ILE A 2 -44.63 45.43 9.14
C ILE A 2 -44.42 46.27 10.41
N ARG A 3 -43.31 46.07 11.14
CA ARG A 3 -43.01 46.84 12.37
C ARG A 3 -42.75 48.34 12.13
N LEU A 4 -42.12 48.68 11.01
CA LEU A 4 -41.87 50.08 10.60
C LEU A 4 -43.17 50.75 10.16
N LEU A 5 -44.04 50.00 9.49
CA LEU A 5 -45.34 50.48 9.04
C LEU A 5 -46.29 50.74 10.24
N LEU A 6 -46.31 49.85 11.23
CA LEU A 6 -47.03 50.05 12.50
C LEU A 6 -46.53 51.27 13.27
N LEU A 7 -45.21 51.47 13.33
CA LEU A 7 -44.60 52.61 14.02
C LEU A 7 -44.92 53.93 13.30
N PHE A 8 -44.94 53.92 11.97
CA PHE A 8 -45.35 55.07 11.15
C PHE A 8 -46.85 55.40 11.33
N VAL A 9 -47.72 54.40 11.34
CA VAL A 9 -49.16 54.55 11.61
C VAL A 9 -49.39 55.07 13.03
N LEU A 10 -48.66 54.57 14.02
CA LEU A 10 -48.76 55.01 15.41
C LEU A 10 -48.26 56.46 15.59
N LEU A 11 -47.24 56.87 14.84
CA LEU A 11 -46.74 58.25 14.83
C LEU A 11 -47.77 59.20 14.21
N ILE A 12 -48.39 58.83 13.08
CA ILE A 12 -49.47 59.60 12.46
C ILE A 12 -50.68 59.68 13.41
N ALA A 13 -51.08 58.56 14.02
CA ALA A 13 -52.17 58.54 14.99
C ALA A 13 -51.89 59.42 16.21
N GLY A 14 -50.66 59.43 16.72
CA GLY A 14 -50.23 60.32 17.80
C GLY A 14 -50.26 61.80 17.42
N LEU A 15 -49.93 62.12 16.17
CA LEU A 15 -49.92 63.50 15.65
C LEU A 15 -51.36 64.04 15.44
N VAL A 16 -52.27 63.17 14.99
CA VAL A 16 -53.71 63.49 14.85
C VAL A 16 -54.39 63.58 16.22
N ALA A 17 -54.13 62.64 17.12
CA ALA A 17 -54.67 62.67 18.48
C ALA A 17 -54.15 63.86 19.29
N GLY A 18 -52.87 64.22 19.12
CA GLY A 18 -52.26 65.40 19.74
C GLY A 18 -52.95 66.70 19.33
N ARG A 19 -53.36 66.82 18.06
CA ARG A 19 -54.11 67.99 17.57
C ARG A 19 -55.51 68.08 18.17
N LEU A 20 -56.19 66.95 18.36
CA LEU A 20 -57.55 66.91 18.93
C LEU A 20 -57.59 67.20 20.44
N LEU A 21 -56.49 66.98 21.16
CA LEU A 21 -56.38 67.20 22.62
C LEU A 21 -55.94 68.62 22.99
N THR A 22 -55.61 69.47 22.02
CA THR A 22 -55.10 70.83 22.26
C THR A 22 -56.12 71.77 22.92
N ASP A 23 -57.42 71.48 22.83
CA ASP A 23 -58.50 72.32 23.38
C ASP A 23 -58.85 72.04 24.86
N GLN A 24 -58.22 71.05 25.50
CA GLN A 24 -58.37 70.80 26.94
C GLN A 24 -57.01 70.84 27.64
N GLN A 25 -56.77 71.92 28.40
CA GLN A 25 -55.54 72.19 29.13
C GLN A 25 -55.38 71.25 30.35
N GLY A 26 -55.12 69.97 30.09
CA GLY A 26 -54.61 69.07 31.11
C GLY A 26 -53.15 69.42 31.42
N TYR A 27 -52.86 69.78 32.67
CA TYR A 27 -51.49 69.98 33.16
C TYR A 27 -51.04 68.77 33.99
N VAL A 28 -49.76 68.42 33.88
CA VAL A 28 -49.10 67.43 34.71
C VAL A 28 -47.98 68.14 35.46
N LEU A 29 -48.05 68.10 36.79
CA LEU A 29 -46.99 68.59 37.66
C LEU A 29 -46.26 67.40 38.24
N ILE A 30 -44.98 67.28 37.90
CA ILE A 30 -44.08 66.28 38.47
C ILE A 30 -43.21 67.00 39.49
N ALA A 31 -43.44 66.74 40.77
CA ALA A 31 -42.63 67.28 41.87
C ALA A 31 -41.68 66.20 42.38
N LEU A 32 -40.38 66.47 42.27
CA LEU A 32 -39.29 65.65 42.79
C LEU A 32 -38.47 66.50 43.76
N ASP A 33 -38.77 66.39 45.05
CA ASP A 33 -38.10 67.07 46.17
C ASP A 33 -37.99 68.61 45.98
N ASN A 34 -36.88 69.11 45.42
CA ASN A 34 -36.68 70.53 45.12
C ASN A 34 -36.94 70.93 43.64
N TRP A 35 -37.39 70.01 42.79
CA TRP A 35 -37.61 70.23 41.36
C TRP A 35 -39.06 70.01 40.99
N THR A 36 -39.75 71.09 40.59
CA THR A 36 -41.11 71.04 40.04
C THR A 36 -41.04 71.32 38.54
N ILE A 37 -41.41 70.34 37.73
CA ILE A 37 -41.53 70.50 36.29
C ILE A 37 -43.02 70.50 35.94
N GLU A 38 -43.48 71.65 35.44
CA GLU A 38 -44.83 71.82 34.92
C GLU A 38 -44.81 71.60 33.41
N MET A 39 -45.58 70.61 32.95
CA MET A 39 -45.70 70.33 31.52
C MET A 39 -47.14 70.00 31.14
N SER A 40 -47.49 70.22 29.88
CA SER A 40 -48.78 69.79 29.34
C SER A 40 -48.84 68.26 29.24
N VAL A 41 -50.05 67.70 29.39
CA VAL A 41 -50.31 66.27 29.09
C VAL A 41 -49.81 65.91 27.68
N VAL A 42 -49.95 66.82 26.71
CA VAL A 42 -49.50 66.60 25.32
C VAL A 42 -47.98 66.49 25.24
N THR A 43 -47.25 67.32 26.00
CA THR A 43 -45.78 67.26 26.06
C THR A 43 -45.27 66.02 26.76
N LEU A 44 -45.96 65.53 27.79
CA LEU A 44 -45.63 64.26 28.44
C LEU A 44 -45.84 63.08 27.48
N LEU A 45 -46.98 63.07 26.78
CA LEU A 45 -47.31 62.00 25.84
C LEU A 45 -46.33 61.96 24.65
N SER A 46 -45.96 63.14 24.11
CA SER A 46 -44.99 63.22 23.02
C SER A 46 -43.59 62.77 23.47
N LEU A 47 -43.20 63.03 24.72
CA LEU A 47 -41.94 62.58 25.29
C LEU A 47 -41.91 61.05 25.49
N ILE A 48 -43.04 60.46 25.93
CA ILE A 48 -43.19 58.99 26.04
C ILE A 48 -43.11 58.32 24.67
N VAL A 49 -43.83 58.84 23.68
CA VAL A 49 -43.79 58.30 22.31
C VAL A 49 -42.39 58.49 21.71
N GLY A 50 -41.79 59.67 21.89
CA GLY A 50 -40.43 59.96 21.42
C GLY A 50 -39.38 59.02 22.03
N SER A 51 -39.45 58.76 23.33
CA SER A 51 -38.51 57.84 24.01
C SER A 51 -38.68 56.40 23.53
N MET A 52 -39.92 55.95 23.30
CA MET A 52 -40.22 54.63 22.73
C MET A 52 -39.63 54.47 21.33
N VAL A 53 -39.78 55.46 20.46
CA VAL A 53 -39.19 55.43 19.11
C VAL A 53 -37.67 55.40 19.19
N LEU A 54 -37.07 56.23 20.05
CA LEU A 54 -35.62 56.30 20.23
C LEU A 54 -35.06 54.95 20.73
N PHE A 55 -35.74 54.31 21.68
CA PHE A 55 -35.39 52.99 22.18
C PHE A 55 -35.44 51.92 21.09
N LEU A 56 -36.49 51.91 20.25
CA LEU A 56 -36.61 50.96 19.14
C LEU A 56 -35.53 51.16 18.07
N VAL A 57 -35.16 52.41 17.78
CA VAL A 57 -34.05 52.74 16.87
C VAL A 57 -32.71 52.28 17.46
N ALA A 58 -32.48 52.54 18.74
CA ALA A 58 -31.28 52.09 19.45
C ALA A 58 -31.17 50.56 19.44
N GLU A 59 -32.26 49.84 19.71
CA GLU A 59 -32.31 48.37 19.67
C GLU A 59 -32.01 47.83 18.26
N TRP A 60 -32.54 48.48 17.21
CA TRP A 60 -32.26 48.11 15.83
C TRP A 60 -30.79 48.30 15.46
N LEU A 61 -30.19 49.45 15.85
CA LEU A 61 -28.77 49.73 15.64
C LEU A 61 -27.88 48.72 16.39
N PHE A 62 -28.22 48.39 17.65
CA PHE A 62 -27.49 47.41 18.44
C PHE A 62 -27.52 46.01 17.80
N LYS A 63 -28.71 45.54 17.40
CA LYS A 63 -28.87 44.23 16.74
C LYS A 63 -28.18 44.16 15.38
N LYS A 64 -28.18 45.26 14.61
CA LYS A 64 -27.50 45.32 13.31
C LYS A 64 -25.98 45.37 13.47
N GLY A 65 -25.47 46.14 14.43
CA GLY A 65 -24.05 46.20 14.77
C GLY A 65 -23.50 44.84 15.22
N TRP A 66 -24.22 44.15 16.11
CA TRP A 66 -23.81 42.81 16.58
C TRP A 66 -23.90 41.72 15.52
N ARG A 67 -24.86 41.75 14.59
CA ARG A 67 -24.88 40.78 13.47
C ARG A 67 -23.73 40.98 12.48
N GLY A 68 -23.31 42.23 12.26
CA GLY A 68 -22.11 42.54 11.46
C GLY A 68 -20.82 42.02 12.10
N LEU A 69 -20.72 42.08 13.43
CA LEU A 69 -19.59 41.53 14.19
C LEU A 69 -19.63 40.01 14.34
N GLY A 70 -20.82 39.41 14.55
CA GLY A 70 -20.99 37.95 14.67
C GLY A 70 -20.77 37.16 13.37
N GLY A 71 -20.92 37.80 12.20
CA GLY A 71 -20.59 37.20 10.90
C GLY A 71 -19.08 37.10 10.60
N SER A 72 -18.24 37.83 11.34
CA SER A 72 -16.78 37.88 11.16
C SER A 72 -16.10 36.55 11.50
N LEU A 73 -16.58 35.83 12.53
CA LEU A 73 -16.00 34.56 12.96
C LEU A 73 -16.14 33.46 11.88
N ASN A 74 -17.27 33.42 11.17
CA ASN A 74 -17.51 32.42 10.12
C ASN A 74 -16.69 32.72 8.84
N LEU A 75 -16.43 33.99 8.53
CA LEU A 75 -15.59 34.38 7.38
C LEU A 75 -14.11 34.11 7.64
N VAL A 76 -13.62 34.40 8.85
CA VAL A 76 -12.24 34.08 9.26
C VAL A 76 -12.02 32.56 9.31
N SER A 77 -13.00 31.80 9.81
CA SER A 77 -12.96 30.33 9.81
C SER A 77 -12.84 29.77 8.39
N ARG A 78 -13.72 30.18 7.46
CA ARG A 78 -13.69 29.73 6.05
C ARG A 78 -12.43 30.16 5.31
N TRP A 79 -11.86 31.31 5.67
CA TRP A 79 -10.60 31.76 5.07
C TRP A 79 -9.40 30.97 5.60
N ARG A 80 -9.38 30.67 6.91
CA ARG A 80 -8.37 29.80 7.52
C ARG A 80 -8.42 28.38 6.95
N GLU A 81 -9.62 27.84 6.76
CA GLU A 81 -9.84 26.53 6.15
C GLU A 81 -9.37 26.48 4.69
N ARG A 82 -9.72 27.49 3.87
CA ARG A 82 -9.19 27.60 2.49
C ARG A 82 -7.67 27.67 2.43
N ARG A 83 -7.05 28.43 3.33
CA ARG A 83 -5.58 28.50 3.42
C ARG A 83 -4.95 27.17 3.83
N ARG A 84 -5.56 26.43 4.75
CA ARG A 84 -5.11 25.07 5.13
C ARG A 84 -5.19 24.11 3.95
N HIS A 85 -6.33 24.06 3.28
CA HIS A 85 -6.51 23.20 2.11
C HIS A 85 -5.52 23.52 0.99
N SER A 86 -5.29 24.81 0.70
CA SER A 86 -4.28 25.24 -0.27
C SER A 86 -2.86 24.87 0.15
N ALA A 87 -2.50 25.06 1.43
CA ALA A 87 -1.19 24.66 1.93
C ALA A 87 -0.98 23.14 1.86
N TYR A 88 -2.01 22.34 2.15
CA TYR A 88 -1.97 20.89 2.04
C TYR A 88 -1.75 20.43 0.60
N ILE A 89 -2.53 20.95 -0.35
CA ILE A 89 -2.37 20.63 -1.79
C ILE A 89 -0.97 21.02 -2.27
N ASN A 90 -0.52 22.24 -1.97
CA ASN A 90 0.81 22.69 -2.38
C ASN A 90 1.93 21.87 -1.72
N GLY A 91 1.74 21.44 -0.47
CA GLY A 91 2.66 20.53 0.20
C GLY A 91 2.73 19.16 -0.46
N MET A 92 1.60 18.59 -0.86
CA MET A 92 1.55 17.33 -1.61
C MET A 92 2.19 17.45 -3.00
N ILE A 93 1.91 18.55 -3.73
CA ILE A 93 2.53 18.82 -5.04
C ILE A 93 4.05 18.88 -4.88
N ALA A 94 4.55 19.71 -3.96
CA ALA A 94 5.97 19.84 -3.67
C ALA A 94 6.61 18.50 -3.27
N LEU A 95 5.92 17.66 -2.50
CA LEU A 95 6.41 16.33 -2.13
C LEU A 95 6.54 15.40 -3.34
N LYS A 96 5.58 15.45 -4.28
CA LYS A 96 5.65 14.65 -5.52
C LYS A 96 6.67 15.19 -6.53
N GLU A 97 6.89 16.50 -6.55
CA GLU A 97 7.94 17.17 -7.33
C GLU A 97 9.34 17.04 -6.72
N GLN A 98 9.47 16.39 -5.55
CA GLN A 98 10.73 16.26 -4.78
C GLN A 98 11.30 17.60 -4.26
N HIS A 99 10.48 18.66 -4.19
CA HIS A 99 10.80 19.91 -3.52
C HIS A 99 10.60 19.78 -1.99
N LEU A 100 11.41 18.93 -1.36
CA LEU A 100 11.20 18.46 0.02
C LEU A 100 11.22 19.57 1.08
N VAL A 101 12.09 20.58 0.92
CA VAL A 101 12.17 21.72 1.84
C VAL A 101 10.90 22.57 1.77
N GLU A 102 10.31 22.73 0.58
CA GLU A 102 9.05 23.45 0.40
C GLU A 102 7.88 22.65 0.97
N ALA A 103 7.84 21.34 0.70
CA ALA A 103 6.85 20.44 1.28
C ALA A 103 6.86 20.52 2.81
N GLN A 104 8.04 20.46 3.44
CA GLN A 104 8.19 20.62 4.89
C GLN A 104 7.66 21.99 5.37
N LYS A 105 7.95 23.09 4.65
CA LYS A 105 7.40 24.41 5.00
C LYS A 105 5.88 24.45 4.91
N TYR A 106 5.29 23.79 3.91
CA TYR A 106 3.83 23.71 3.79
C TYR A 106 3.21 22.89 4.92
N PHE A 107 3.77 21.71 5.25
CA PHE A 107 3.27 20.86 6.33
C PHE A 107 3.50 21.47 7.73
N THR A 108 4.63 22.16 7.96
CA THR A 108 4.87 22.89 9.24
C THR A 108 3.94 24.09 9.42
N ARG A 109 3.40 24.69 8.35
CA ARG A 109 2.36 25.72 8.46
C ARG A 109 1.01 25.13 8.89
N LEU A 110 0.77 23.84 8.64
CA LEU A 110 -0.43 23.12 9.11
C LEU A 110 -0.35 22.74 10.60
N ASN A 111 0.85 22.75 11.19
CA ASN A 111 1.17 22.28 12.55
C ASN A 111 0.57 23.09 13.73
N SER A 112 -0.29 24.09 13.47
CA SER A 112 -0.87 24.93 14.53
C SER A 112 -2.24 24.42 15.00
N GLN A 113 -2.23 23.79 16.18
CA GLN A 113 -3.35 23.53 17.10
C GLN A 113 -4.41 22.45 16.75
N SER A 114 -4.45 21.89 15.52
CA SER A 114 -5.42 20.84 15.18
C SER A 114 -4.92 19.94 14.05
N LEU A 115 -3.88 19.16 14.34
CA LEU A 115 -3.37 18.19 13.37
C LEU A 115 -4.39 17.07 13.18
N HIS A 116 -4.76 16.83 11.93
CA HIS A 116 -5.34 15.56 11.53
C HIS A 116 -4.20 14.57 11.35
N GLY A 117 -4.39 13.30 11.70
CA GLY A 117 -3.33 12.29 11.60
C GLY A 117 -2.69 12.22 10.21
N VAL A 118 -3.47 12.45 9.14
CA VAL A 118 -2.98 12.40 7.75
C VAL A 118 -1.92 13.46 7.46
N ASP A 119 -2.07 14.67 8.02
CA ASP A 119 -1.09 15.75 7.87
C ASP A 119 0.26 15.35 8.51
N LEU A 120 0.21 14.64 9.65
CA LEU A 120 1.39 14.13 10.33
C LEU A 120 2.12 13.07 9.50
N LEU A 121 1.38 12.14 8.85
CA LEU A 121 2.00 11.12 7.98
C LEU A 121 2.81 11.77 6.86
N HIS A 122 2.24 12.75 6.16
CA HIS A 122 2.93 13.40 5.04
C HIS A 122 4.08 14.31 5.49
N ALA A 123 3.95 14.97 6.65
CA ALA A 123 5.06 15.68 7.26
C ALA A 123 6.21 14.72 7.62
N ALA A 124 5.87 13.53 8.14
CA ALA A 124 6.84 12.50 8.49
C ALA A 124 7.53 11.92 7.25
N ASP A 125 6.81 11.71 6.15
CA ASP A 125 7.36 11.31 4.86
C ASP A 125 8.36 12.36 4.32
N ALA A 126 7.95 13.64 4.31
CA ALA A 126 8.79 14.73 3.82
C ALA A 126 10.11 14.85 4.61
N THR A 127 10.02 14.74 5.94
CA THR A 127 11.19 14.80 6.83
C THR A 127 12.09 13.56 6.70
N ALA A 128 11.51 12.37 6.48
CA ALA A 128 12.28 11.16 6.19
C ALA A 128 13.12 11.32 4.91
N LEU A 129 12.52 11.85 3.84
CA LEU A 129 13.21 12.08 2.56
C LEU A 129 14.31 13.15 2.67
N LEU A 130 14.21 14.06 3.63
CA LEU A 130 15.26 15.03 3.98
C LEU A 130 16.38 14.44 4.86
N ASN A 131 16.39 13.13 5.10
CA ASN A 131 17.27 12.44 6.04
C ASN A 131 17.16 12.92 7.50
N GLN A 132 16.03 13.54 7.87
CA GLN A 132 15.75 13.98 9.25
C GLN A 132 15.00 12.85 10.00
N THR A 133 15.72 11.75 10.27
CA THR A 133 15.13 10.50 10.78
C THR A 133 14.49 10.65 12.16
N GLN A 134 15.09 11.42 13.06
CA GLN A 134 14.56 11.66 14.41
C GLN A 134 13.23 12.41 14.37
N THR A 135 13.17 13.52 13.64
CA THR A 135 11.94 14.33 13.54
C THR A 135 10.84 13.58 12.80
N SER A 136 11.19 12.80 11.77
CA SER A 136 10.25 11.92 11.09
C SER A 136 9.64 10.89 12.05
N THR A 137 10.47 10.24 12.86
CA THR A 137 10.02 9.23 13.84
C THR A 137 9.05 9.84 14.85
N GLU A 138 9.36 11.01 15.40
CA GLU A 138 8.46 11.72 16.32
C GLU A 138 7.11 12.07 15.69
N LEU A 139 7.09 12.45 14.40
CA LEU A 139 5.85 12.75 13.67
C LEU A 139 5.02 11.49 13.43
N TRP A 140 5.66 10.36 13.11
CA TRP A 140 5.00 9.05 13.00
C TRP A 140 4.42 8.57 14.33
N GLU A 141 5.14 8.77 15.44
CA GLU A 141 4.65 8.44 16.78
C GLU A 141 3.44 9.30 17.17
N LYS A 142 3.46 10.60 16.85
CA LYS A 142 2.30 11.47 17.05
C LYS A 142 1.10 11.03 16.20
N ALA A 143 1.33 10.58 14.96
CA ALA A 143 0.27 10.08 14.09
C ALA A 143 -0.36 8.77 14.61
N LEU A 144 0.35 8.04 15.48
CA LEU A 144 -0.14 6.81 16.11
C LEU A 144 -1.22 7.07 17.18
N LEU A 145 -1.28 8.30 17.71
CA LEU A 145 -2.28 8.73 18.69
C LEU A 145 -3.67 8.97 18.06
N ASP A 146 -3.74 9.17 16.74
CA ASP A 146 -4.99 9.34 16.01
C ASP A 146 -5.52 7.97 15.52
N PRO A 147 -6.72 7.54 15.96
CA PRO A 147 -7.33 6.29 15.51
C PRO A 147 -7.48 6.16 13.98
N ALA A 148 -7.60 7.27 13.24
CA ALA A 148 -7.74 7.26 11.79
C ALA A 148 -6.43 6.86 11.08
N THR A 149 -5.27 7.18 11.66
CA THR A 149 -3.95 6.94 11.07
C THR A 149 -3.13 5.88 11.80
N GLU A 150 -3.64 5.35 12.91
CA GLU A 150 -3.03 4.30 13.72
C GLU A 150 -2.47 3.14 12.87
N LEU A 151 -3.27 2.59 11.95
CA LEU A 151 -2.82 1.47 11.10
C LEU A 151 -1.69 1.89 10.16
N ALA A 152 -1.81 3.04 9.50
CA ALA A 152 -0.80 3.52 8.57
C ALA A 152 0.55 3.73 9.26
N ALA A 153 0.53 4.35 10.45
CA ALA A 153 1.74 4.53 11.27
C ALA A 153 2.35 3.19 11.72
N LYS A 154 1.53 2.25 12.20
CA LYS A 154 2.01 0.91 12.58
C LYS A 154 2.62 0.15 11.40
N LEU A 155 1.98 0.21 10.22
CA LEU A 155 2.52 -0.41 9.01
C LEU A 155 3.85 0.20 8.59
N HIS A 156 3.99 1.53 8.70
CA HIS A 156 5.26 2.21 8.44
C HIS A 156 6.38 1.69 9.35
N PHE A 157 6.15 1.60 10.68
CA PHE A 157 7.14 1.07 11.60
C PHE A 157 7.50 -0.41 11.35
N ILE A 158 6.50 -1.22 10.98
CA ILE A 158 6.75 -2.63 10.57
C ILE A 158 7.63 -2.66 9.32
N GLN A 159 7.30 -1.89 8.30
CA GLN A 159 8.08 -1.80 7.06
C GLN A 159 9.52 -1.34 7.33
N LEU A 160 9.71 -0.34 8.17
CA LEU A 160 11.02 0.15 8.57
C LEU A 160 11.85 -0.97 9.21
N HIS A 161 11.28 -1.72 10.16
CA HIS A 161 11.98 -2.85 10.77
C HIS A 161 12.28 -4.00 9.79
N LEU A 162 11.41 -4.25 8.81
CA LEU A 162 11.68 -5.22 7.75
C LEU A 162 12.86 -4.77 6.87
N GLN A 163 12.91 -3.50 6.48
CA GLN A 163 14.00 -2.92 5.70
C GLN A 163 15.34 -2.93 6.45
N GLU A 164 15.31 -2.65 7.76
CA GLU A 164 16.47 -2.72 8.65
C GLU A 164 16.88 -4.17 9.00
N LYS A 165 16.21 -5.19 8.44
CA LYS A 165 16.40 -6.62 8.76
C LYS A 165 16.19 -6.98 10.23
N ARG A 166 15.45 -6.14 10.98
CA ARG A 166 15.06 -6.37 12.38
C ARG A 166 13.76 -7.17 12.43
N PHE A 167 13.79 -8.39 11.89
CA PHE A 167 12.58 -9.21 11.67
C PHE A 167 11.83 -9.54 12.97
N ASP A 168 12.54 -9.75 14.09
CA ASP A 168 11.91 -10.00 15.40
C ASP A 168 11.02 -8.84 15.84
N LYS A 169 11.50 -7.61 15.70
CA LYS A 169 10.73 -6.40 16.06
C LYS A 169 9.52 -6.24 15.13
N ALA A 170 9.71 -6.45 13.83
CA ALA A 170 8.62 -6.40 12.86
C ALA A 170 7.51 -7.42 13.19
N LEU A 171 7.88 -8.67 13.47
CA LEU A 171 6.93 -9.73 13.85
C LEU A 171 6.25 -9.45 15.19
N GLN A 172 6.97 -8.90 16.17
CA GLN A 172 6.39 -8.48 17.44
C GLN A 172 5.33 -7.39 17.24
N LEU A 173 5.62 -6.35 16.45
CA LEU A 173 4.65 -5.32 16.12
C LEU A 173 3.42 -5.89 15.40
N LEU A 174 3.63 -6.80 14.44
CA LEU A 174 2.56 -7.49 13.73
C LEU A 174 1.68 -8.34 14.64
N GLN A 175 2.28 -8.98 15.66
CA GLN A 175 1.55 -9.80 16.65
C GLN A 175 0.64 -8.95 17.55
N HIS A 176 1.06 -7.73 17.88
CA HIS A 176 0.31 -6.82 18.76
C HIS A 176 -0.68 -5.93 17.98
N LEU A 177 -0.85 -6.16 16.67
CA LEU A 177 -1.88 -5.46 15.90
C LEU A 177 -3.29 -5.88 16.37
N PRO A 178 -4.22 -4.91 16.55
CA PRO A 178 -5.62 -5.19 16.82
C PRO A 178 -6.24 -6.18 15.84
N GLU A 179 -7.16 -7.01 16.31
CA GLU A 179 -7.77 -8.08 15.50
C GLU A 179 -8.43 -7.55 14.22
N LYS A 180 -9.02 -6.35 14.28
CA LYS A 180 -9.63 -5.64 13.15
C LYS A 180 -8.69 -5.44 11.95
N TYR A 181 -7.38 -5.42 12.17
CA TYR A 181 -6.39 -5.19 11.10
C TYR A 181 -5.75 -6.49 10.57
N ARG A 182 -6.00 -7.65 11.20
CA ARG A 182 -5.34 -8.91 10.81
C ARG A 182 -5.69 -9.40 9.40
N GLN A 183 -6.82 -8.94 8.84
CA GLN A 183 -7.22 -9.28 7.47
C GLN A 183 -6.74 -8.28 6.41
N HIS A 184 -5.92 -7.29 6.79
CA HIS A 184 -5.42 -6.30 5.83
C HIS A 184 -4.34 -6.93 4.91
N PRO A 185 -4.38 -6.72 3.58
CA PRO A 185 -3.45 -7.32 2.63
C PRO A 185 -1.97 -7.06 2.96
N THR A 186 -1.63 -5.82 3.30
CA THR A 186 -0.26 -5.44 3.67
C THR A 186 0.21 -6.12 4.95
N VAL A 187 -0.70 -6.36 5.92
CA VAL A 187 -0.35 -7.08 7.16
C VAL A 187 0.01 -8.53 6.83
N ALA A 188 -0.78 -9.19 5.97
CA ALA A 188 -0.47 -10.54 5.51
C ALA A 188 0.85 -10.60 4.74
N GLN A 189 1.14 -9.61 3.88
CA GLN A 189 2.42 -9.51 3.16
C GLN A 189 3.61 -9.36 4.12
N TYR A 190 3.54 -8.46 5.10
CA TYR A 190 4.61 -8.26 6.07
C TYR A 190 4.84 -9.45 6.99
N TRP A 191 3.78 -10.18 7.37
CA TRP A 191 3.95 -11.47 8.03
C TRP A 191 4.69 -12.48 7.14
N CYS A 192 4.32 -12.56 5.86
CA CYS A 192 4.98 -13.47 4.93
C CYS A 192 6.47 -13.14 4.79
N GLU A 193 6.81 -11.86 4.62
CA GLU A 193 8.18 -11.37 4.53
C GLU A 193 8.98 -11.66 5.79
N GLY A 194 8.46 -11.29 6.97
CA GLY A 194 9.14 -11.48 8.24
C GLY A 194 9.37 -12.95 8.58
N LEU A 195 8.34 -13.80 8.43
CA LEU A 195 8.44 -15.24 8.72
C LEU A 195 9.38 -15.94 7.74
N ALA A 196 9.29 -15.61 6.44
CA ALA A 196 10.18 -16.18 5.43
C ALA A 196 11.64 -15.76 5.63
N ALA A 197 11.89 -14.53 6.07
CA ALA A 197 13.24 -14.04 6.37
C ALA A 197 13.85 -14.74 7.59
N LYS A 198 13.04 -15.06 8.61
CA LYS A 198 13.46 -15.84 9.77
C LYS A 198 13.57 -17.35 9.51
N GLY A 199 13.06 -17.84 8.39
CA GLY A 199 12.96 -19.28 8.12
C GLY A 199 11.88 -19.98 8.95
N ASN A 200 10.90 -19.25 9.49
CA ASN A 200 9.77 -19.81 10.24
C ASN A 200 8.70 -20.36 9.27
N TRP A 201 9.07 -21.35 8.47
CA TRP A 201 8.25 -21.87 7.37
C TRP A 201 6.98 -22.58 7.83
N HIS A 202 7.01 -23.24 8.99
CA HIS A 202 5.85 -23.92 9.56
C HIS A 202 4.74 -22.95 9.94
N GLU A 203 5.08 -21.88 10.68
CA GLU A 203 4.11 -20.84 11.04
C GLU A 203 3.57 -20.12 9.80
N LEU A 204 4.44 -19.85 8.82
CA LEU A 204 4.04 -19.26 7.55
C LEU A 204 3.01 -20.14 6.82
N LYS A 205 3.24 -21.45 6.75
CA LYS A 205 2.33 -22.41 6.12
C LYS A 205 0.95 -22.40 6.77
N ASP A 206 0.89 -22.35 8.09
CA ASP A 206 -0.38 -22.35 8.82
C ASP A 206 -1.16 -21.06 8.62
N ARG A 207 -0.48 -19.91 8.64
CA ARG A 207 -1.14 -18.61 8.39
C ARG A 207 -1.60 -18.45 6.94
N LEU A 208 -0.85 -18.96 5.97
CA LEU A 208 -1.20 -18.88 4.55
C LEU A 208 -2.58 -19.49 4.24
N LYS A 209 -3.01 -20.54 4.95
CA LYS A 209 -4.33 -21.18 4.76
C LYS A 209 -5.48 -20.16 4.85
N GLY A 210 -5.37 -19.15 5.71
CA GLY A 210 -6.35 -18.09 5.90
C GLY A 210 -6.19 -16.89 4.96
N TRP A 211 -5.07 -16.78 4.24
CA TRP A 211 -4.71 -15.59 3.46
C TRP A 211 -4.92 -15.71 1.96
N LYS A 212 -5.44 -16.84 1.47
CA LYS A 212 -5.71 -17.07 0.03
C LYS A 212 -6.57 -15.97 -0.60
N LYS A 213 -7.64 -15.54 0.07
CA LYS A 213 -8.52 -14.46 -0.42
C LYS A 213 -7.90 -13.06 -0.26
N ILE A 214 -7.05 -12.89 0.75
CA ILE A 214 -6.51 -11.60 1.18
C ILE A 214 -5.33 -11.16 0.30
N LEU A 215 -4.43 -12.11 -0.01
CA LEU A 215 -3.26 -11.87 -0.84
C LEU A 215 -3.57 -11.89 -2.35
N GLY A 216 -4.72 -12.44 -2.75
CA GLY A 216 -4.98 -12.79 -4.14
C GLY A 216 -4.20 -14.03 -4.59
N MET A 217 -4.66 -14.66 -5.67
CA MET A 217 -4.13 -15.96 -6.11
C MET A 217 -2.66 -15.92 -6.53
N GLU A 218 -2.24 -14.84 -7.18
CA GLU A 218 -0.85 -14.67 -7.65
C GLU A 218 0.12 -14.60 -6.47
N SER A 219 -0.02 -13.60 -5.59
CA SER A 219 0.88 -13.45 -4.43
C SER A 219 0.77 -14.64 -3.47
N TYR A 220 -0.42 -15.22 -3.29
CA TYR A 220 -0.58 -16.45 -2.51
C TYR A 220 0.25 -17.59 -3.10
N SER A 221 0.19 -17.82 -4.42
CA SER A 221 0.94 -18.90 -5.06
C SER A 221 2.46 -18.72 -4.92
N GLN A 222 2.96 -17.49 -5.05
CA GLN A 222 4.37 -17.17 -4.89
C GLN A 222 4.85 -17.42 -3.45
N TRP A 223 4.09 -16.97 -2.45
CA TRP A 223 4.41 -17.21 -1.05
C TRP A 223 4.28 -18.67 -0.66
N MET A 224 3.28 -19.38 -1.18
CA MET A 224 3.11 -20.81 -0.97
C MET A 224 4.29 -21.59 -1.55
N GLN A 225 4.74 -21.24 -2.77
CA GLN A 225 5.92 -21.84 -3.40
C GLN A 225 7.17 -21.64 -2.53
N ARG A 226 7.43 -20.39 -2.12
CA ARG A 226 8.58 -20.05 -1.27
C ARG A 226 8.52 -20.75 0.08
N CYS A 227 7.35 -20.78 0.71
CA CYS A 227 7.11 -21.45 1.98
C CYS A 227 7.40 -22.95 1.88
N SER A 228 6.89 -23.59 0.83
CA SER A 228 7.00 -25.03 0.65
C SER A 228 8.42 -25.44 0.30
N PHE A 229 9.12 -24.62 -0.49
CA PHE A 229 10.55 -24.76 -0.70
C PHE A 229 11.32 -24.73 0.62
N GLY A 230 11.01 -23.78 1.51
CA GLY A 230 11.61 -23.67 2.83
C GLY A 230 11.35 -24.89 3.73
N VAL A 231 10.09 -25.33 3.82
CA VAL A 231 9.70 -26.53 4.59
C VAL A 231 10.44 -27.77 4.09
N PHE A 232 10.45 -27.99 2.77
CA PHE A 232 11.14 -29.13 2.19
C PHE A 232 12.66 -29.04 2.34
N ALA A 233 13.25 -27.84 2.27
CA ALA A 233 14.67 -27.63 2.56
C ALA A 233 15.03 -28.05 3.99
N GLU A 234 14.20 -27.65 4.96
CA GLU A 234 14.39 -27.97 6.37
C GLU A 234 14.31 -29.49 6.61
N ILE A 235 13.30 -30.15 6.03
CA ILE A 235 13.15 -31.61 6.11
C ILE A 235 14.34 -32.31 5.46
N ALA A 236 14.71 -31.91 4.25
CA ALA A 236 15.80 -32.52 3.51
C ALA A 236 17.13 -32.35 4.25
N SER A 237 17.37 -31.19 4.86
CA SER A 237 18.58 -30.91 5.63
C SER A 237 18.63 -31.65 6.97
N LYS A 238 17.52 -31.76 7.71
CA LYS A 238 17.50 -32.37 9.06
C LYS A 238 17.31 -33.89 9.04
N GLN A 239 16.50 -34.39 8.12
CA GLN A 239 15.99 -35.77 8.12
C GLN A 239 16.41 -36.54 6.87
N GLY A 240 17.09 -35.89 5.92
CA GLY A 240 17.55 -36.50 4.68
C GLY A 240 16.44 -36.71 3.66
N ALA A 241 16.86 -37.21 2.50
CA ALA A 241 16.02 -37.19 1.32
C ALA A 241 14.94 -38.30 1.30
N ILE A 242 15.13 -39.39 2.06
CA ILE A 242 14.10 -40.43 2.25
C ILE A 242 12.87 -39.82 2.93
N GLN A 243 13.09 -39.03 3.99
CA GLN A 243 12.00 -38.42 4.73
C GLN A 243 11.29 -37.33 3.93
N LEU A 244 12.03 -36.61 3.06
CA LEU A 244 11.43 -35.71 2.09
C LEU A 244 10.42 -36.44 1.18
N LYS A 245 10.76 -37.63 0.67
CA LYS A 245 9.85 -38.44 -0.15
C LYS A 245 8.61 -38.89 0.65
N ASN A 246 8.80 -39.30 1.91
CA ASN A 246 7.70 -39.70 2.79
C ASN A 246 6.72 -38.54 3.03
N VAL A 247 7.24 -37.35 3.34
CA VAL A 247 6.41 -36.16 3.55
C VAL A 247 5.68 -35.77 2.26
N TRP A 248 6.35 -35.84 1.11
CA TRP A 248 5.71 -35.60 -0.18
C TRP A 248 4.55 -36.57 -0.43
N GLN A 249 4.74 -37.88 -0.21
CA GLN A 249 3.70 -38.88 -0.39
C GLN A 249 2.53 -38.72 0.58
N ALA A 250 2.79 -38.24 1.79
CA ALA A 250 1.78 -37.96 2.81
C ALA A 250 0.94 -36.69 2.51
N LEU A 251 1.35 -35.84 1.57
CA LEU A 251 0.58 -34.64 1.22
C LEU A 251 -0.78 -34.98 0.59
N PRO A 252 -1.82 -34.18 0.87
CA PRO A 252 -3.10 -34.29 0.20
C PRO A 252 -2.95 -34.26 -1.33
N ARG A 253 -3.85 -34.96 -2.04
CA ARG A 253 -3.83 -34.99 -3.51
C ARG A 253 -3.97 -33.60 -4.14
N SER A 254 -4.65 -32.66 -3.48
CA SER A 254 -4.76 -31.26 -3.92
C SER A 254 -3.39 -30.59 -3.98
N ASP A 255 -2.58 -30.78 -2.94
CA ASP A 255 -1.30 -30.10 -2.77
C ASP A 255 -0.24 -30.73 -3.66
N ARG A 256 -0.29 -32.06 -3.86
CA ARG A 256 0.59 -32.75 -4.82
C ARG A 256 0.35 -32.36 -6.27
N LYS A 257 -0.84 -31.85 -6.61
CA LYS A 257 -1.18 -31.36 -7.95
C LYS A 257 -0.77 -29.90 -8.17
N ASP A 258 -0.42 -29.17 -7.10
CA ASP A 258 0.03 -27.79 -7.21
C ASP A 258 1.45 -27.73 -7.80
N HIS A 259 1.59 -27.05 -8.93
CA HIS A 259 2.88 -26.93 -9.64
C HIS A 259 3.96 -26.24 -8.80
N ALA A 260 3.57 -25.33 -7.90
CA ALA A 260 4.50 -24.69 -6.97
C ALA A 260 5.10 -25.69 -5.98
N GLN A 261 4.28 -26.60 -5.46
CA GLN A 261 4.70 -27.68 -4.56
C GLN A 261 5.60 -28.68 -5.27
N GLN A 262 5.20 -29.10 -6.47
CA GLN A 262 5.97 -29.99 -7.32
C GLN A 262 7.36 -29.41 -7.62
N ALA A 263 7.42 -28.12 -7.97
CA ALA A 263 8.68 -27.44 -8.26
C ALA A 263 9.58 -27.37 -7.03
N ALA A 264 9.02 -27.05 -5.86
CA ALA A 264 9.75 -27.01 -4.60
C ALA A 264 10.33 -28.39 -4.24
N TYR A 265 9.53 -29.45 -4.36
CA TYR A 265 9.95 -30.82 -4.08
C TYR A 265 11.07 -31.30 -5.02
N VAL A 266 10.88 -31.14 -6.33
CA VAL A 266 11.89 -31.51 -7.35
C VAL A 266 13.20 -30.75 -7.14
N LYS A 267 13.13 -29.44 -6.86
CA LYS A 267 14.32 -28.63 -6.59
C LYS A 267 15.10 -29.12 -5.36
N GLN A 268 14.41 -29.59 -4.32
CA GLN A 268 15.05 -30.18 -3.15
C GLN A 268 15.67 -31.55 -3.47
N LEU A 269 15.02 -32.40 -4.27
CA LEU A 269 15.63 -33.65 -4.72
C LEU A 269 16.93 -33.41 -5.51
N ILE A 270 16.92 -32.42 -6.42
CA ILE A 270 18.11 -32.01 -7.17
C ILE A 270 19.20 -31.50 -6.23
N GLY A 271 18.87 -30.65 -5.24
CA GLY A 271 19.82 -30.12 -4.26
C GLY A 271 20.46 -31.21 -3.38
N GLN A 272 19.75 -32.31 -3.14
CA GLN A 272 20.26 -33.49 -2.42
C GLN A 272 20.98 -34.50 -3.33
N GLY A 273 21.19 -34.18 -4.61
CA GLY A 273 21.83 -35.06 -5.59
C GLY A 273 20.98 -36.23 -6.08
N MET A 274 19.69 -36.30 -5.71
CA MET A 274 18.76 -37.35 -6.12
C MET A 274 18.17 -37.10 -7.52
N HIS A 275 19.03 -36.92 -8.52
CA HIS A 275 18.59 -36.54 -9.86
C HIS A 275 17.66 -37.57 -10.51
N ASN A 276 17.87 -38.87 -10.27
CA ASN A 276 17.00 -39.93 -10.82
C ASN A 276 15.56 -39.84 -10.28
N ASP A 277 15.40 -39.58 -8.98
CA ASP A 277 14.08 -39.40 -8.37
C ASP A 277 13.43 -38.09 -8.84
N ALA A 278 14.22 -37.02 -8.99
CA ALA A 278 13.74 -35.75 -9.53
C ALA A 278 13.23 -35.90 -10.97
N ALA A 279 13.95 -36.67 -11.81
CA ALA A 279 13.55 -36.99 -13.17
C ALA A 279 12.25 -37.80 -13.21
N ALA A 280 12.13 -38.84 -12.39
CA ALA A 280 10.91 -39.65 -12.31
C ALA A 280 9.70 -38.80 -11.87
N ALA A 281 9.88 -37.95 -10.85
CA ALA A 281 8.85 -37.04 -10.36
C ALA A 281 8.40 -36.05 -11.44
N LEU A 282 9.33 -35.42 -12.16
CA LEU A 282 9.01 -34.50 -13.25
C LEU A 282 8.18 -35.15 -14.36
N VAL A 283 8.50 -36.40 -14.71
CA VAL A 283 7.74 -37.19 -15.69
C VAL A 283 6.33 -37.48 -15.21
N GLU A 284 6.18 -37.88 -13.95
CA GLU A 284 4.87 -38.18 -13.34
C GLU A 284 3.97 -36.94 -13.25
N PHE A 285 4.55 -35.77 -12.94
CA PHE A 285 3.78 -34.57 -12.63
C PHE A 285 3.22 -33.84 -13.86
N GLN A 286 3.83 -34.01 -15.03
CA GLN A 286 3.52 -33.17 -16.18
C GLN A 286 3.00 -33.95 -17.38
N ASN A 287 1.76 -33.67 -17.76
CA ASN A 287 1.23 -34.07 -19.07
C ASN A 287 1.56 -33.03 -20.17
N HIS A 288 1.77 -31.78 -19.78
CA HIS A 288 2.08 -30.64 -20.65
C HIS A 288 3.15 -29.77 -19.98
N PRO A 289 3.95 -29.02 -20.77
CA PRO A 289 5.05 -28.23 -20.25
C PRO A 289 4.53 -27.08 -19.37
N GLN A 290 4.96 -27.07 -18.10
CA GLN A 290 4.60 -26.04 -17.14
C GLN A 290 5.75 -25.05 -16.93
N PRO A 291 5.52 -23.72 -17.01
CA PRO A 291 6.59 -22.72 -16.91
C PRO A 291 7.43 -22.81 -15.62
N GLN A 292 6.82 -23.23 -14.51
CA GLN A 292 7.49 -23.33 -13.20
C GLN A 292 8.41 -24.56 -13.09
N LEU A 293 8.11 -25.63 -13.83
CA LEU A 293 8.83 -26.90 -13.77
C LEU A 293 9.83 -27.06 -14.91
N LEU A 294 9.60 -26.41 -16.05
CA LEU A 294 10.44 -26.51 -17.23
C LEU A 294 11.93 -26.19 -16.97
N PRO A 295 12.28 -25.13 -16.21
CA PRO A 295 13.67 -24.83 -15.86
C PRO A 295 14.35 -25.89 -14.96
N LEU A 296 13.59 -26.80 -14.35
CA LEU A 296 14.16 -27.85 -13.49
C LEU A 296 14.72 -29.01 -14.31
N TYR A 297 14.22 -29.23 -15.54
CA TYR A 297 14.77 -30.25 -16.44
C TYR A 297 16.23 -29.98 -16.80
N SER A 298 16.61 -28.73 -17.05
CA SER A 298 18.00 -28.37 -17.37
C SER A 298 18.97 -28.51 -16.20
N GLN A 299 18.45 -28.66 -14.96
CA GLN A 299 19.23 -28.87 -13.76
C GLN A 299 19.44 -30.36 -13.45
N LEU A 300 18.78 -31.27 -14.18
CA LEU A 300 18.97 -32.70 -14.02
C LEU A 300 20.39 -33.11 -14.47
N ARG A 301 21.00 -34.02 -13.70
CA ARG A 301 22.32 -34.60 -13.96
C ARG A 301 22.21 -36.12 -13.96
N CYS A 302 21.27 -36.65 -14.74
CA CYS A 302 20.98 -38.08 -14.82
C CYS A 302 21.71 -38.71 -15.99
N LYS A 303 22.34 -39.88 -15.78
CA LYS A 303 22.98 -40.64 -16.86
C LYS A 303 21.99 -41.36 -17.78
N ALA A 304 20.80 -41.73 -17.28
CA ALA A 304 19.80 -42.48 -18.06
C ALA A 304 18.37 -41.89 -18.01
N PRO A 305 18.12 -40.65 -18.46
CA PRO A 305 16.82 -39.99 -18.40
C PRO A 305 15.94 -40.30 -19.63
N ALA A 306 15.83 -41.58 -20.04
CA ALA A 306 15.11 -41.96 -21.27
C ALA A 306 13.64 -41.51 -21.29
N ALA A 307 12.95 -41.60 -20.15
CA ALA A 307 11.55 -41.17 -20.01
C ALA A 307 11.41 -39.64 -20.15
N VAL A 308 12.34 -38.86 -19.58
CA VAL A 308 12.37 -37.39 -19.68
C VAL A 308 12.62 -36.96 -21.13
N ILE A 309 13.61 -37.56 -21.80
CA ILE A 309 13.92 -37.26 -23.21
C ILE A 309 12.68 -37.51 -24.07
N LYS A 310 12.05 -38.67 -23.93
CA LYS A 310 10.84 -39.03 -24.69
C LYS A 310 9.69 -38.04 -24.46
N GLN A 311 9.51 -37.56 -23.23
CA GLN A 311 8.48 -36.60 -22.88
C GLN A 311 8.77 -35.21 -23.49
N LEU A 312 10.00 -34.72 -23.37
CA LEU A 312 10.43 -33.43 -23.95
C LEU A 312 10.33 -33.45 -25.49
N GLU A 313 10.77 -34.53 -26.13
CA GLU A 313 10.59 -34.73 -27.58
C GLU A 313 9.11 -34.76 -27.96
N GLY A 314 8.27 -35.41 -27.16
CA GLY A 314 6.82 -35.45 -27.36
C GLY A 314 6.18 -34.06 -27.31
N TRP A 315 6.66 -33.18 -26.43
CA TRP A 315 6.21 -31.78 -26.38
C TRP A 315 6.76 -30.94 -27.53
N LEU A 316 8.03 -31.14 -27.91
CA LEU A 316 8.63 -30.45 -29.06
C LEU A 316 7.95 -30.81 -30.39
N ARG A 317 7.39 -32.00 -30.55
CA ARG A 317 6.57 -32.34 -31.74
C ARG A 317 5.33 -31.46 -31.89
N LYS A 318 4.82 -30.89 -30.80
CA LYS A 318 3.67 -29.98 -30.82
C LYS A 318 4.09 -28.52 -30.97
N ASP A 319 5.26 -28.17 -30.45
CA ASP A 319 5.82 -26.82 -30.46
C ASP A 319 7.33 -26.89 -30.73
N GLU A 320 7.68 -26.99 -32.01
CA GLU A 320 9.03 -27.32 -32.47
C GLU A 320 10.08 -26.22 -32.22
N ASN A 321 9.62 -24.99 -32.01
CA ASN A 321 10.46 -23.80 -31.87
C ASN A 321 10.45 -23.25 -30.44
N ASN A 322 9.93 -24.01 -29.48
CA ASN A 322 9.94 -23.61 -28.08
C ASN A 322 11.37 -23.62 -27.51
N LEU A 323 11.95 -22.42 -27.40
CA LEU A 323 13.32 -22.23 -26.96
C LEU A 323 13.60 -22.93 -25.62
N LYS A 324 12.73 -22.77 -24.63
CA LYS A 324 12.93 -23.35 -23.29
C LYS A 324 12.91 -24.88 -23.29
N LEU A 325 12.08 -25.49 -24.14
CA LEU A 325 12.04 -26.95 -24.31
C LEU A 325 13.31 -27.45 -25.00
N LEU A 326 13.80 -26.73 -26.02
CA LEU A 326 15.05 -27.05 -26.67
C LEU A 326 16.24 -26.96 -25.68
N SER A 327 16.31 -25.92 -24.84
CA SER A 327 17.33 -25.79 -23.77
C SER A 327 17.32 -26.98 -22.82
N ALA A 328 16.11 -27.35 -22.37
CA ALA A 328 15.91 -28.40 -21.40
C ALA A 328 16.33 -29.74 -21.99
N LEU A 329 15.92 -30.04 -23.23
CA LEU A 329 16.28 -31.27 -23.92
C LEU A 329 17.79 -31.34 -24.18
N ALA A 330 18.40 -30.25 -24.66
CA ALA A 330 19.84 -30.17 -24.87
C ALA A 330 20.63 -30.45 -23.58
N SER A 331 20.24 -29.80 -22.48
CA SER A 331 20.86 -29.99 -21.18
C SER A 331 20.75 -31.44 -20.72
N VAL A 332 19.54 -32.01 -20.76
CA VAL A 332 19.31 -33.41 -20.35
C VAL A 332 20.11 -34.39 -21.23
N ALA A 333 20.16 -34.18 -22.54
CA ALA A 333 20.91 -35.00 -23.48
C ALA A 333 22.43 -34.95 -23.24
N PHE A 334 22.96 -33.76 -22.92
CA PHE A 334 24.38 -33.60 -22.57
C PHE A 334 24.76 -34.38 -21.32
N TYR A 335 23.97 -34.29 -20.24
CA TYR A 335 24.27 -35.01 -18.99
C TYR A 335 23.96 -36.50 -19.04
N SER A 336 23.25 -36.97 -20.07
CA SER A 336 23.05 -38.39 -20.36
C SER A 336 24.07 -38.97 -21.34
N ASP A 337 25.18 -38.27 -21.59
CA ASP A 337 26.24 -38.64 -22.55
C ASP A 337 25.75 -38.81 -24.00
N ASN A 338 24.58 -38.27 -24.35
CA ASN A 338 24.05 -38.28 -25.71
C ASN A 338 24.43 -36.98 -26.45
N PHE A 339 25.73 -36.83 -26.70
CA PHE A 339 26.30 -35.62 -27.30
C PHE A 339 25.78 -35.33 -28.70
N VAL A 340 25.45 -36.38 -29.48
CA VAL A 340 24.87 -36.23 -30.82
C VAL A 340 23.51 -35.53 -30.78
N LEU A 341 22.64 -35.96 -29.85
CA LEU A 341 21.33 -35.32 -29.66
C LEU A 341 21.50 -33.90 -29.11
N ALA A 342 22.37 -33.71 -28.11
CA ALA A 342 22.63 -32.42 -27.51
C ALA A 342 23.11 -31.40 -28.56
N GLU A 343 24.07 -31.76 -29.41
CA GLU A 343 24.58 -30.91 -30.48
C GLU A 343 23.47 -30.50 -31.44
N LYS A 344 22.69 -31.47 -31.94
CA LYS A 344 21.61 -31.22 -32.91
C LYS A 344 20.56 -30.25 -32.34
N VAL A 345 20.16 -30.45 -31.09
CA VAL A 345 19.14 -29.61 -30.43
C VAL A 345 19.69 -28.20 -30.16
N LEU A 346 20.94 -28.08 -29.72
CA LEU A 346 21.59 -26.79 -29.47
C LEU A 346 21.78 -25.98 -30.74
N GLN A 347 22.22 -26.61 -31.84
CA GLN A 347 22.32 -25.94 -33.14
C GLN A 347 20.95 -25.42 -33.60
N LYS A 348 19.88 -26.22 -33.42
CA LYS A 348 18.52 -25.77 -33.72
C LYS A 348 18.13 -24.56 -32.85
N ARG A 349 18.37 -24.61 -31.53
CA ARG A 349 18.02 -23.51 -30.62
C ARG A 349 18.78 -22.23 -30.96
N LEU A 350 20.10 -22.33 -31.13
CA LEU A 350 20.96 -21.19 -31.46
C LEU A 350 20.68 -20.60 -32.84
N GLY A 351 20.15 -21.40 -33.78
CA GLY A 351 19.65 -20.90 -35.06
C GLY A 351 18.36 -20.08 -34.94
N LEU A 352 17.59 -20.23 -33.85
CA LEU A 352 16.40 -19.43 -33.57
C LEU A 352 16.72 -18.18 -32.75
N GLU A 353 17.42 -18.35 -31.63
CA GLU A 353 17.85 -17.26 -30.76
C GLU A 353 19.20 -17.58 -30.13
N ALA A 354 20.14 -16.64 -30.20
CA ALA A 354 21.45 -16.80 -29.59
C ALA A 354 21.34 -16.68 -28.07
N ASP A 355 21.70 -17.74 -27.35
CA ASP A 355 21.73 -17.76 -25.89
C ASP A 355 23.13 -18.13 -25.41
N ARG A 356 23.66 -17.37 -24.44
CA ARG A 356 25.02 -17.57 -23.95
C ARG A 356 25.18 -18.93 -23.27
N ASP A 357 24.21 -19.35 -22.47
CA ASP A 357 24.27 -20.60 -21.73
C ASP A 357 24.28 -21.81 -22.68
N ASP A 358 23.54 -21.74 -23.77
CA ASP A 358 23.57 -22.76 -24.83
C ASP A 358 24.85 -22.78 -25.64
N LEU A 359 25.42 -21.61 -25.97
CA LEU A 359 26.70 -21.54 -26.66
C LEU A 359 27.79 -22.22 -25.81
N LEU A 360 27.79 -21.96 -24.50
CA LEU A 360 28.69 -22.63 -23.56
C LEU A 360 28.42 -24.13 -23.46
N LEU A 361 27.15 -24.54 -23.46
CA LEU A 361 26.78 -25.96 -23.43
C LEU A 361 27.17 -26.68 -24.73
N LEU A 362 27.04 -26.02 -25.88
CA LEU A 362 27.45 -26.55 -27.18
C LEU A 362 28.97 -26.68 -27.25
N ALA A 363 29.70 -25.67 -26.79
CA ALA A 363 31.16 -25.73 -26.69
C ALA A 363 31.61 -26.92 -25.84
N LYS A 364 31.01 -27.10 -24.65
CA LYS A 364 31.25 -28.28 -23.79
C LYS A 364 30.89 -29.60 -24.46
N THR A 365 29.78 -29.65 -25.19
CA THR A 365 29.35 -30.85 -25.94
C THR A 365 30.38 -31.23 -27.01
N LYS A 366 30.92 -30.23 -27.72
CA LYS A 366 31.96 -30.39 -28.74
C LYS A 366 33.29 -30.84 -28.13
N GLU A 367 33.67 -30.26 -27.00
CA GLU A 367 34.85 -30.65 -26.24
C GLU A 367 34.79 -32.12 -25.80
N MET A 368 33.67 -32.54 -25.19
CA MET A 368 33.45 -33.93 -24.78
C MET A 368 33.40 -34.91 -25.97
N SER A 369 33.04 -34.42 -27.16
CA SER A 369 33.04 -35.20 -28.41
C SER A 369 34.41 -35.20 -29.14
N GLY A 370 35.45 -34.59 -28.56
CA GLY A 370 36.80 -34.53 -29.13
C GLY A 370 37.04 -33.43 -30.18
N GLN A 371 36.08 -32.54 -30.40
CA GLN A 371 36.13 -31.46 -31.40
C GLN A 371 36.62 -30.14 -30.77
N THR A 372 37.83 -30.16 -30.21
CA THR A 372 38.40 -29.07 -29.39
C THR A 372 38.56 -27.73 -30.12
N GLN A 373 38.87 -27.73 -31.42
CA GLN A 373 38.99 -26.49 -32.20
C GLN A 373 37.65 -25.75 -32.30
N GLN A 374 36.58 -26.46 -32.65
CA GLN A 374 35.22 -25.90 -32.72
C GLN A 374 34.72 -25.46 -31.34
N ALA A 375 35.03 -26.24 -30.29
CA ALA A 375 34.71 -25.85 -28.91
C ALA A 375 35.36 -24.51 -28.53
N MET A 376 36.64 -24.30 -28.88
CA MET A 376 37.35 -23.05 -28.58
C MET A 376 36.75 -21.85 -29.31
N GLU A 377 36.33 -22.02 -30.57
CA GLU A 377 35.63 -20.96 -31.32
C GLU A 377 34.30 -20.59 -30.66
N LEU A 378 33.51 -21.58 -30.25
CA LEU A 378 32.24 -21.35 -29.55
C LEU A 378 32.45 -20.68 -28.18
N TYR A 379 33.49 -21.07 -27.43
CA TYR A 379 33.85 -20.38 -26.18
C TYR A 379 34.20 -18.91 -26.42
N LYS A 380 34.96 -18.60 -27.47
CA LYS A 380 35.27 -17.20 -27.85
C LYS A 380 34.02 -16.42 -28.23
N GLN A 381 33.11 -17.03 -29.00
CA GLN A 381 31.83 -16.40 -29.35
C GLN A 381 30.97 -16.12 -28.11
N ALA A 382 30.91 -17.06 -27.16
CA ALA A 382 30.18 -16.87 -25.91
C ALA A 382 30.76 -15.77 -25.01
N LEU A 383 32.06 -15.49 -25.11
CA LEU A 383 32.74 -14.39 -24.40
C LEU A 383 32.51 -13.02 -25.06
N ASN A 384 32.42 -12.98 -26.39
CA ASN A 384 32.23 -11.74 -27.14
C ASN A 384 30.77 -11.26 -27.20
N ASN A 385 29.81 -12.17 -26.97
CA ASN A 385 28.37 -11.88 -26.95
C ASN A 385 27.82 -11.59 -25.52
N ALA A 386 28.69 -11.24 -24.56
CA ALA A 386 28.33 -10.81 -23.21
C ALA A 386 28.38 -9.29 -23.11
#